data_AF-A0A640MNJ7-F1
#
_entry.id   AF-A0A640MNJ7-F1
#
_cell.length_a   1.000
_cell.length_b   1.000
_cell.length_c   1.000
_cell.angle_alpha   90.00
_cell.angle_beta   90.00
_cell.angle_gamma   90.00
#
_symmetry.space_group_name_H-M   'P 1'
#
loop_
_entity.id
_entity.type
_entity.pdbx_description
1 polymer ?
#
loop_
_entity_poly.entity_id
_entity_poly.type
_entity_poly.pdbx_seq_one_letter_code
_entity_poly.pdbx_strand_id
1 'polypeptide(L)' 'MIPKFRVWDKNTNDMVDVKTIDLEKDGSIGCIVDYSNINLDASECILMQSTGLKDKNGVEIFEGD' A
#
# COMPACT_ATOMS: atom_id res chain seq x y z
N MET A 1 13.60 -0.42 -10.72
CA MET A 1 12.29 -0.89 -10.25
C MET A 1 11.42 0.34 -10.06
N ILE A 2 10.19 0.34 -10.58
CA ILE A 2 9.23 1.42 -10.30
C ILE A 2 8.55 1.04 -8.97
N PRO A 3 8.60 1.89 -7.93
CA PRO A 3 7.90 1.62 -6.68
C PRO A 3 6.40 1.48 -6.92
N LYS A 4 5.82 0.39 -6.43
CA LYS A 4 4.37 0.13 -6.46
C LYS A 4 3.96 -0.40 -5.10
N PHE A 5 2.82 0.08 -4.61
CA PHE A 5 2.33 -0.22 -3.28
C PHE A 5 0.85 -0.58 -3.34
N ARG A 6 0.45 -1.47 -2.43
CA ARG A 6 -0.94 -1.74 -2.08
C ARG A 6 -1.07 -1.67 -0.57
N VAL A 7 -2.29 -1.53 -0.07
CA VAL A 7 -2.55 -1.46 1.36
C VAL A 7 -3.71 -2.37 1.73
N TRP A 8 -3.58 -3.07 2.85
CA TRP A 8 -4.71 -3.75 3.50
C TRP A 8 -5.37 -2.78 4.47
N ASP A 9 -6.62 -2.42 4.22
CA ASP A 9 -7.43 -1.62 5.14
C ASP A 9 -8.13 -2.54 6.15
N LYS A 10 -7.78 -2.41 7.43
CA LYS A 10 -8.33 -3.27 8.50
C LYS A 10 -9.78 -2.91 8.84
N ASN A 11 -10.24 -1.71 8.51
CA ASN A 11 -11.60 -1.27 8.80
C ASN A 11 -12.60 -1.90 7.84
N THR A 12 -12.26 -1.92 6.55
CA THR A 12 -13.10 -2.50 5.49
C THR A 12 -12.80 -3.97 5.21
N ASN A 13 -11.63 -4.45 5.62
CA ASN A 13 -11.08 -5.76 5.27
C ASN A 13 -10.91 -5.95 3.76
N ASP A 14 -10.45 -4.88 3.09
CA ASP A 14 -10.24 -4.86 1.65
C ASP A 14 -8.80 -4.47 1.29
N MET A 15 -8.37 -4.96 0.13
CA MET A 15 -7.10 -4.59 -0.48
C MET A 15 -7.30 -3.39 -1.40
N VAL A 16 -6.48 -2.36 -1.22
CA VAL A 16 -6.63 -1.08 -1.92
C VAL A 16 -5.31 -0.68 -2.58
N ASP A 17 -5.40 -0.19 -3.82
CA ASP A 17 -4.24 0.37 -4.52
C ASP A 17 -3.91 1.78 -4.00
N VAL A 18 -2.63 2.03 -3.77
CA VAL A 18 -2.16 3.30 -3.21
C VAL A 18 -1.94 4.32 -4.32
N LYS A 19 -2.55 5.50 -4.18
CA LYS A 19 -2.35 6.65 -5.06
C LYS A 19 -1.22 7.55 -4.56
N THR A 20 -1.24 7.89 -3.26
CA THR A 20 -0.25 8.76 -2.62
C THR A 20 0.10 8.24 -1.22
N ILE A 21 1.36 8.43 -0.81
CA ILE A 21 1.82 8.21 0.57
C ILE A 21 2.40 9.54 1.04
N ASP A 22 1.81 10.10 2.11
CA ASP A 22 2.31 11.32 2.72
C ASP A 22 3.31 10.96 3.81
N LEU A 23 4.54 11.46 3.67
CA LEU A 23 5.62 11.26 4.62
C LEU A 23 5.81 12.52 5.46
N GLU A 24 5.87 12.33 6.76
CA GLU A 24 6.18 13.38 7.72
C GLU A 24 7.68 13.66 7.76
N LYS A 25 8.05 14.81 8.35
CA LYS A 25 9.46 15.23 8.45
C LYS A 25 10.34 14.26 9.24
N ASP A 26 9.76 13.50 10.15
CA ASP A 26 10.45 12.48 10.95
C ASP A 26 10.55 11.12 10.23
N GLY A 27 10.03 11.03 9.00
CA GLY A 27 10.02 9.81 8.20
C GLY A 27 8.88 8.86 8.51
N SER A 28 7.97 9.20 9.43
CA SER A 28 6.73 8.45 9.63
C SER A 28 5.75 8.68 8.47
N ILE A 29 4.78 7.77 8.32
CA ILE A 29 3.70 7.91 7.35
C ILE A 29 2.58 8.70 8.04
N GLY A 30 2.23 9.85 7.47
CA GLY A 30 1.12 10.68 7.92
C GLY A 30 -0.22 10.09 7.48
N CYS A 31 -0.38 9.85 6.16
CA CYS A 31 -1.56 9.17 5.61
C CYS A 31 -1.25 8.45 4.29
N ILE A 32 -2.16 7.56 3.91
CA ILE A 32 -2.15 6.88 2.61
C ILE A 32 -3.45 7.23 1.90
N VAL A 33 -3.37 7.68 0.65
CA VAL A 33 -4.54 8.06 -0.14
C VAL A 33 -4.78 7.00 -1.21
N ASP A 34 -6.00 6.51 -1.31
CA ASP A 34 -6.41 5.60 -2.38
C ASP A 34 -6.81 6.33 -3.68
N TYR A 35 -7.17 5.56 -4.71
CA TYR A 35 -7.64 6.13 -5.97
C TYR A 35 -9.05 6.76 -5.90
N SER A 36 -9.81 6.51 -4.84
CA SER A 36 -11.09 7.16 -4.52
C SER A 36 -10.91 8.49 -3.76
N ASN A 37 -9.68 8.86 -3.40
CA ASN A 37 -9.31 9.99 -2.53
C ASN A 37 -9.78 9.83 -1.06
N ILE A 38 -9.85 8.59 -0.58
CA ILE A 38 -10.04 8.27 0.83
C ILE A 38 -8.66 8.26 1.50
N ASN A 39 -8.56 8.97 2.63
CA ASN A 39 -7.38 8.94 3.47
C ASN A 39 -7.48 7.77 4.45
N LEU A 40 -6.47 6.91 4.43
CA LEU A 40 -6.28 5.80 5.35
C LEU A 40 -5.23 6.19 6.39
N ASP A 41 -5.57 5.98 7.66
CA ASP A 41 -4.64 6.15 8.77
C ASP A 41 -3.61 5.01 8.75
N ALA A 42 -2.33 5.34 8.87
CA ALA A 42 -1.24 4.38 8.84
C ALA A 42 -1.34 3.31 9.96
N SER A 43 -1.98 3.63 11.08
CA SER A 43 -2.21 2.69 12.19
C SER A 43 -3.33 1.67 11.88
N GLU A 44 -4.29 2.05 11.05
CA GLU A 44 -5.47 1.24 10.69
C GLU A 44 -5.26 0.43 9.40
N CYS A 45 -4.08 0.51 8.79
CA CYS A 45 -3.79 -0.19 7.56
C CYS A 45 -2.42 -0.90 7.59
N ILE A 46 -2.13 -1.71 6.57
CA ILE A 46 -0.84 -2.38 6.39
C ILE A 46 -0.35 -2.09 4.98
N LEU A 47 0.69 -1.28 4.85
CA LEU A 47 1.32 -0.97 3.57
C LEU A 47 2.21 -2.15 3.13
N MET A 48 2.11 -2.53 1.86
CA MET A 48 2.89 -3.61 1.25
C MET A 48 3.53 -3.12 -0.04
N GLN A 49 4.85 -3.29 -0.17
CA GLN A 49 5.57 -2.92 -1.39
C GLN A 49 5.64 -4.09 -2.38
N SER A 50 5.57 -3.80 -3.68
CA SER A 50 5.88 -4.78 -4.73
C SER A 50 7.35 -5.20 -4.68
N THR A 51 7.60 -6.50 -4.83
CA THR A 51 8.95 -7.08 -4.97
C THR A 51 9.52 -6.89 -6.38
N GLY A 52 8.69 -6.50 -7.35
CA GLY A 52 9.04 -6.49 -8.77
C GLY A 52 9.09 -7.88 -9.42
N LEU A 53 8.81 -8.95 -8.68
CA LEU A 53 8.74 -10.32 -9.16
C LEU A 53 7.29 -10.72 -9.45
N LYS A 54 7.14 -11.76 -10.28
CA LYS A 54 5.85 -12.37 -10.59
C LYS A 54 5.86 -13.83 -10.19
N ASP A 55 4.73 -14.33 -9.72
CA ASP A 55 4.51 -15.75 -9.47
C ASP A 55 4.47 -16.56 -10.80
N LYS A 56 4.29 -17.88 -10.68
CA LYS A 56 4.18 -18.77 -11.85
C LYS A 56 3.02 -18.44 -12.80
N ASN A 57 2.01 -17.71 -12.32
CA ASN A 57 0.83 -17.32 -13.09
C ASN A 57 0.93 -15.88 -13.63
N GLY A 58 2.05 -15.19 -13.40
CA GLY A 58 2.27 -13.82 -13.86
C GLY A 58 1.69 -12.73 -12.96
N VAL A 59 1.20 -13.09 -11.77
CA VAL A 59 0.69 -12.18 -10.74
C VAL A 59 1.87 -11.57 -9.99
N GLU A 60 1.84 -10.26 -9.79
CA GLU A 60 2.88 -9.53 -9.07
C GLU A 60 2.89 -9.90 -7.58
N ILE A 61 4.07 -10.14 -7.02
CA ILE A 61 4.28 -10.52 -5.61
C ILE A 61 4.63 -9.27 -4.80
N PHE A 62 3.93 -9.08 -3.69
CA PHE A 62 4.14 -8.00 -2.73
C PHE A 62 4.71 -8.56 -1.42
N GLU A 63 5.24 -7.68 -0.57
CA GLU A 63 5.62 -8.04 0.79
C GLU A 63 4.44 -8.68 1.54
N GLY A 64 4.67 -9.89 2.09
CA GLY A 64 3.65 -10.64 2.83
C GLY A 64 2.82 -11.64 2.02
N ASP A 65 2.98 -11.69 0.70
CA ASP A 65 2.45 -12.77 -0.16
C ASP A 65 3.19 -14.12 0.06
#